data_AF-A0A7Y4VYW6-F1
#
_entry.id   AF-A0A7Y4VYW6-F1
#
_cell.length_a   1.000
_cell.length_b   1.000
_cell.length_c   1.000
_cell.angle_alpha   90.00
_cell.angle_beta   90.00
_cell.angle_gamma   90.00
#
_symmetry.space_group_name_H-M   'P 1'
#
loop_
_entity.id
_entity.type
_entity.pdbx_description
1 polymer ?
#
loop_
_entity_poly.entity_id
_entity_poly.type
_entity_poly.pdbx_seq_one_letter_code
_entity_poly.pdbx_strand_id
1 'polypeptide(L)'
;LPPPPVAKIRIKLADGKERTIQSMVATTFWGVDGVPISAAQFLESLFGALPAFFKDEDELRAIWSVPDTRKALMHRLEEKGFSREALGEMQKIIDAEKSDLFDVLAYVAFALPPVLRETRAAEAKASIHSEFTDMQQAFLDFVLAQYVKEGVDELDQEKLGPLLRLKYGNAIADAVPDLGDAAEIRGLFIGFQKYLYRRAA
;
A
#
# COMPACT_ATOMS: atom_id res chain seq x y z
N LEU A 1 -12.92 19.51 -25.56
CA LEU A 1 -11.70 20.15 -25.02
C LEU A 1 -11.12 19.18 -23.99
N PRO A 2 -9.82 18.83 -24.04
CA PRO A 2 -9.20 18.15 -22.92
C PRO A 2 -9.25 19.04 -21.67
N PRO A 3 -9.33 18.48 -20.46
CA PRO A 3 -9.29 19.26 -19.24
C PRO A 3 -7.97 20.05 -19.16
N PRO A 4 -7.96 21.25 -18.55
CA PRO A 4 -6.74 22.03 -18.39
C PRO A 4 -5.70 21.25 -17.58
N PRO A 5 -4.39 21.40 -17.88
CA PRO A 5 -3.34 20.72 -17.14
C PRO A 5 -3.38 21.13 -15.67
N VAL A 6 -3.38 20.14 -14.77
CA VAL A 6 -3.36 20.38 -13.33
C VAL A 6 -2.03 21.04 -12.96
N ALA A 7 -2.10 22.24 -12.37
CA ALA A 7 -0.91 22.94 -11.90
C ALA A 7 -0.22 22.13 -10.79
N LYS A 8 1.09 21.94 -10.90
CA LYS A 8 1.92 21.26 -9.88
C LYS A 8 2.90 22.23 -9.26
N ILE A 9 3.17 22.05 -7.96
CA ILE A 9 4.18 22.80 -7.21
C ILE A 9 5.23 21.84 -6.66
N ARG A 10 6.43 22.37 -6.43
CA ARG A 10 7.52 21.62 -5.80
C ARG A 10 7.77 22.16 -4.40
N ILE A 11 7.84 21.26 -3.44
CA ILE A 11 8.07 21.53 -2.02
C ILE A 11 9.40 20.90 -1.66
N LYS A 12 10.33 21.70 -1.13
CA LYS A 12 11.61 21.20 -0.65
C LYS A 12 11.50 20.91 0.84
N LEU A 13 11.68 19.64 1.22
CA LEU A 13 11.60 19.20 2.61
C LEU A 13 12.98 19.32 3.30
N ALA A 14 13.02 19.05 4.61
CA ALA A 14 14.23 19.20 5.41
C ALA A 14 15.36 18.22 5.03
N ASP A 15 15.06 17.14 4.30
CA ASP A 15 16.05 16.26 3.65
C ASP A 15 16.76 16.91 2.45
N GLY A 16 16.35 18.12 2.07
CA GLY A 16 16.85 18.85 0.91
C GLY A 16 16.31 18.36 -0.43
N LYS A 17 15.44 17.34 -0.44
CA LYS A 17 14.83 16.78 -1.65
C LYS A 17 13.48 17.44 -1.92
N GLU A 18 13.09 17.43 -3.18
CA GLU A 18 11.81 17.97 -3.63
C GLU A 18 10.70 16.90 -3.60
N ARG A 19 9.48 17.32 -3.28
CA ARG A 19 8.24 16.59 -3.55
C ARG A 19 7.38 17.46 -4.46
N THR A 20 6.81 16.85 -5.47
CA THR A 20 5.87 17.49 -6.40
C THR A 20 4.46 17.12 -5.99
N ILE A 21 3.63 18.13 -5.75
CA ILE A 21 2.22 17.95 -5.42
C ILE A 21 1.35 18.80 -6.36
N GLN A 22 0.10 18.38 -6.57
CA GLN A 22 -0.89 19.20 -7.26
C GLN A 22 -1.23 20.46 -6.45
N SER A 23 -1.25 21.62 -7.11
CA SER A 23 -1.42 22.94 -6.50
C SER A 23 -2.87 23.33 -6.19
N MET A 24 -3.83 22.74 -6.92
CA MET A 24 -5.23 23.21 -6.95
C MET A 24 -6.22 22.18 -6.40
N VAL A 25 -5.75 21.14 -5.71
CA VAL A 25 -6.67 20.19 -5.07
C VAL A 25 -7.28 20.90 -3.87
N ALA A 26 -8.58 21.18 -3.94
CA ALA A 26 -9.38 21.78 -2.87
C ALA A 26 -9.67 20.75 -1.75
N THR A 27 -8.66 19.98 -1.34
CA THR A 27 -8.77 19.08 -0.19
C THR A 27 -8.20 19.80 1.03
N THR A 28 -9.07 20.06 1.99
CA THR A 28 -8.69 20.54 3.32
C THR A 28 -8.22 19.34 4.15
N PHE A 29 -6.97 19.36 4.60
CA PHE A 29 -6.48 18.44 5.60
C PHE A 29 -6.76 18.99 6.99
N TRP A 30 -6.80 18.12 7.99
CA TRP A 30 -6.97 18.49 9.38
C TRP A 30 -5.68 18.20 10.14
N GLY A 31 -5.18 19.19 10.87
CA GLY A 31 -4.10 19.01 11.81
C GLY A 31 -4.54 18.21 13.03
N VAL A 32 -3.57 17.75 13.82
CA VAL A 32 -3.79 17.02 15.08
C VAL A 32 -4.56 17.83 16.13
N ASP A 33 -4.53 19.15 16.00
CA ASP A 33 -5.25 20.14 16.80
C ASP A 33 -6.66 20.44 16.27
N GLY A 34 -7.08 19.78 15.18
CA GLY A 34 -8.36 20.00 14.51
C GLY A 34 -8.38 21.25 13.62
N VAL A 35 -7.25 21.91 13.40
CA VAL A 35 -7.17 23.10 12.55
C VAL A 35 -6.98 22.69 11.08
N PRO A 36 -7.70 23.30 10.13
CA PRO A 36 -7.45 23.13 8.70
C PRO A 36 -6.00 23.43 8.31
N ILE A 37 -5.35 22.50 7.62
CA ILE A 37 -4.01 22.69 7.05
C ILE A 37 -4.02 22.41 5.54
N SER A 38 -3.08 23.04 4.83
CA SER A 38 -2.87 22.80 3.40
C SER A 38 -2.20 21.44 3.14
N ALA A 39 -2.29 20.96 1.89
CA ALA A 39 -1.56 19.76 1.45
C ALA A 39 -0.05 19.84 1.70
N ALA A 40 0.55 21.03 1.52
CA ALA A 40 1.97 21.26 1.77
C ALA A 40 2.33 21.11 3.26
N GLN A 41 1.52 21.69 4.14
CA GLN A 41 1.70 21.55 5.59
C GLN A 41 1.45 20.13 6.06
N PHE A 42 0.46 19.43 5.51
CA PHE A 42 0.24 18.02 5.81
C PHE A 42 1.45 17.17 5.37
N LEU A 43 1.99 17.41 4.18
CA LEU A 43 3.19 16.75 3.67
C LEU A 43 4.40 16.96 4.60
N GLU A 44 4.65 18.20 5.01
CA GLU A 44 5.75 18.55 5.93
C GLU A 44 5.59 17.89 7.30
N SER A 45 4.35 17.93 7.85
CA SER A 45 4.02 17.28 9.12
C SER A 45 4.21 15.77 9.06
N LEU A 46 3.69 15.13 8.01
CA LEU A 46 3.86 13.69 7.79
C LEU A 46 5.34 13.35 7.70
N PHE A 47 6.10 14.05 6.86
CA PHE A 47 7.54 13.85 6.73
C PHE A 47 8.28 13.95 8.07
N GLY A 48 7.97 14.95 8.88
CA GLY A 48 8.59 15.13 10.20
C GLY A 48 8.24 14.02 11.20
N ALA A 49 7.09 13.36 11.04
CA ALA A 49 6.63 12.31 11.93
C ALA A 49 7.15 10.91 11.55
N LEU A 50 7.37 10.63 10.25
CA LEU A 50 7.75 9.29 9.75
C LEU A 50 8.99 8.67 10.44
N PRO A 51 10.06 9.41 10.81
CA PRO A 51 11.22 8.83 11.49
C PRO A 51 10.91 8.13 12.83
N ALA A 52 9.76 8.40 13.46
CA ALA A 52 9.32 7.72 14.68
C ALA A 52 8.72 6.33 14.42
N PHE A 53 8.45 5.98 13.15
CA PHE A 53 7.76 4.74 12.77
C PHE A 53 8.67 3.71 12.11
N PHE A 54 9.64 4.17 11.33
CA PHE A 54 10.65 3.37 10.64
C PHE A 54 11.86 4.25 10.30
N LYS A 55 13.05 3.65 10.28
CA LYS A 55 14.35 4.31 10.11
C LYS A 55 14.75 4.50 8.65
N ASP A 56 14.36 3.56 7.79
CA ASP A 56 14.75 3.49 6.40
C ASP A 56 13.69 2.73 5.56
N GLU A 57 13.94 2.68 4.26
CA GLU A 57 13.07 2.00 3.29
C GLU A 57 12.95 0.50 3.56
N ASP A 58 14.03 -0.14 4.01
CA ASP A 58 14.06 -1.58 4.27
C ASP A 58 13.19 -1.95 5.48
N GLU A 59 13.22 -1.14 6.54
CA GLU A 59 12.32 -1.29 7.68
C GLU A 59 10.86 -1.02 7.31
N LEU A 60 10.59 0.01 6.50
CA LEU A 60 9.24 0.23 5.98
C LEU A 60 8.75 -0.99 5.18
N ARG A 61 9.58 -1.56 4.30
CA ARG A 61 9.23 -2.78 3.53
C ARG A 61 8.99 -3.97 4.44
N ALA A 62 9.84 -4.18 5.46
CA ALA A 62 9.69 -5.27 6.41
C ALA A 62 8.37 -5.17 7.19
N ILE A 63 8.02 -3.97 7.66
CA ILE A 63 6.76 -3.71 8.36
C ILE A 63 5.56 -3.86 7.42
N TRP A 64 5.63 -3.31 6.21
CA TRP A 64 4.49 -3.25 5.30
C TRP A 64 4.16 -4.59 4.62
N SER A 65 5.16 -5.45 4.46
CA SER A 65 5.04 -6.76 3.80
C SER A 65 4.25 -7.80 4.62
N VAL A 66 4.04 -7.56 5.91
CA VAL A 66 3.32 -8.46 6.80
C VAL A 66 2.02 -7.79 7.24
N PRO A 67 0.84 -8.41 7.03
CA PRO A 67 -0.46 -7.78 7.29
C PRO A 67 -0.61 -7.18 8.69
N ASP A 68 -0.23 -7.94 9.71
CA ASP A 68 -0.40 -7.52 11.10
C ASP A 68 0.46 -6.29 11.44
N THR A 69 1.71 -6.24 10.98
CA THR A 69 2.61 -5.12 11.22
C THR A 69 2.25 -3.91 10.36
N ARG A 70 1.74 -4.11 9.14
CA ARG A 70 1.15 -3.05 8.30
C ARG A 70 -0.05 -2.41 9.01
N LYS A 71 -0.97 -3.23 9.51
CA LYS A 71 -2.14 -2.77 10.25
C LYS A 71 -1.75 -2.00 11.51
N ALA A 72 -0.77 -2.49 12.26
CA ALA A 72 -0.25 -1.80 13.43
C ALA A 72 0.44 -0.47 13.08
N LEU A 73 1.15 -0.38 11.95
CA LEU A 73 1.73 0.88 11.47
C LEU A 73 0.62 1.88 11.12
N MET A 74 -0.40 1.46 10.38
CA MET A 74 -1.54 2.32 10.03
C MET A 74 -2.27 2.84 11.26
N HIS A 75 -2.50 1.99 12.27
CA HIS A 75 -3.10 2.41 13.54
C HIS A 75 -2.26 3.47 14.25
N ARG A 76 -0.94 3.25 14.37
CA ARG A 76 -0.05 4.23 15.02
C ARG A 76 0.03 5.55 14.24
N LEU A 77 -0.05 5.51 12.91
CA LEU A 77 -0.11 6.71 12.07
C LEU A 77 -1.39 7.50 12.34
N GLU A 78 -2.52 6.79 12.44
CA GLU A 78 -3.82 7.38 12.76
C GLU A 78 -3.83 8.01 14.16
N GLU A 79 -3.23 7.39 15.18
CA GLU A 79 -3.04 7.97 16.52
C GLU A 79 -2.21 9.28 16.49
N LYS A 80 -1.42 9.50 15.44
CA LYS A 80 -0.67 10.74 15.20
C LYS A 80 -1.39 11.71 14.26
N GLY A 81 -2.65 11.45 13.92
CA GLY A 81 -3.48 12.29 13.07
C GLY A 81 -3.32 12.05 11.57
N PHE A 82 -2.62 10.98 11.16
CA PHE A 82 -2.46 10.60 9.76
C PHE A 82 -3.42 9.45 9.42
N SER A 83 -4.71 9.78 9.34
CA SER A 83 -5.74 8.77 9.03
C SER A 83 -5.56 8.19 7.63
N ARG A 84 -6.16 7.03 7.39
CA ARG A 84 -6.16 6.37 6.08
C ARG A 84 -6.76 7.27 4.99
N GLU A 85 -7.83 8.00 5.32
CA GLU A 85 -8.48 8.94 4.42
C GLU A 85 -7.53 10.08 4.05
N ALA A 86 -6.84 10.66 5.03
CA ALA A 86 -5.86 11.72 4.78
C ALA A 86 -4.69 11.23 3.92
N LEU A 87 -4.19 10.01 4.16
CA LEU A 87 -3.15 9.41 3.32
C LEU A 87 -3.66 9.12 1.90
N GLY A 88 -4.92 8.71 1.74
CA GLY A 88 -5.57 8.55 0.44
C GLY A 88 -5.76 9.86 -0.32
N GLU A 89 -6.05 10.96 0.37
CA GLU A 89 -6.08 12.29 -0.24
C GLU A 89 -4.67 12.73 -0.68
N MET A 90 -3.65 12.48 0.14
CA MET A 90 -2.27 12.71 -0.26
C MET A 90 -1.89 11.88 -1.49
N GLN A 91 -2.35 10.63 -1.57
CA GLN A 91 -2.16 9.75 -2.73
C GLN A 91 -2.68 10.39 -4.03
N LYS A 92 -3.86 11.04 -4.01
CA LYS A 92 -4.39 11.78 -5.17
C LYS A 92 -3.54 12.99 -5.51
N ILE A 93 -3.13 13.74 -4.50
CA ILE A 93 -2.34 14.97 -4.65
C ILE A 93 -0.96 14.73 -5.28
N ILE A 94 -0.40 13.52 -5.13
CA ILE A 94 0.86 13.12 -5.76
C ILE A 94 0.68 12.29 -7.05
N ASP A 95 -0.52 12.25 -7.63
CA ASP A 95 -0.87 11.45 -8.82
C ASP A 95 -0.60 9.94 -8.68
N ALA A 96 -0.86 9.38 -7.49
CA ALA A 96 -0.54 8.00 -7.15
C ALA A 96 -1.76 7.13 -6.80
N GLU A 97 -2.98 7.48 -7.24
CA GLU A 97 -4.22 6.74 -6.90
C GLU A 97 -4.21 5.26 -7.30
N LYS A 98 -3.38 4.93 -8.30
CA LYS A 98 -3.17 3.56 -8.76
C LYS A 98 -2.01 2.85 -8.04
N SER A 99 -1.36 3.50 -7.09
CA SER A 99 -0.26 2.96 -6.29
C SER A 99 -0.77 2.47 -4.93
N ASP A 100 0.12 1.90 -4.12
CA ASP A 100 -0.17 1.48 -2.75
C ASP A 100 0.01 2.67 -1.78
N LEU A 101 -0.57 2.60 -0.57
CA LEU A 101 -0.24 3.56 0.50
C LEU A 101 1.22 3.43 0.94
N PHE A 102 1.84 2.25 0.78
CA PHE A 102 3.28 2.09 0.89
C PHE A 102 4.03 3.13 0.04
N ASP A 103 3.59 3.34 -1.20
CA ASP A 103 4.25 4.25 -2.13
C ASP A 103 4.11 5.70 -1.70
N VAL A 104 3.00 6.07 -1.05
CA VAL A 104 2.82 7.39 -0.45
C VAL A 104 3.84 7.58 0.68
N LEU A 105 3.95 6.64 1.60
CA LEU A 105 4.90 6.71 2.71
C LEU A 105 6.35 6.76 2.21
N ALA A 106 6.71 5.89 1.27
CA ALA A 106 8.04 5.84 0.67
C ALA A 106 8.38 7.12 -0.12
N TYR A 107 7.40 7.67 -0.84
CA TYR A 107 7.55 8.95 -1.51
C TYR A 107 7.82 10.06 -0.51
N VAL A 108 7.00 10.20 0.52
CA VAL A 108 7.15 11.26 1.51
C VAL A 108 8.48 11.13 2.25
N ALA A 109 8.81 9.96 2.80
CA ALA A 109 10.01 9.78 3.61
C ALA A 109 11.31 9.84 2.80
N PHE A 110 11.32 9.32 1.57
CA PHE A 110 12.57 9.03 0.85
C PHE A 110 12.68 9.63 -0.55
N ALA A 111 11.62 10.27 -1.05
CA ALA A 111 11.49 10.77 -2.42
C ALA A 111 11.47 9.66 -3.49
N LEU A 112 11.04 8.46 -3.12
CA LEU A 112 10.96 7.33 -4.06
C LEU A 112 9.71 7.47 -4.94
N PRO A 113 9.83 7.31 -6.27
CA PRO A 113 8.69 7.43 -7.18
C PRO A 113 7.64 6.35 -6.87
N PRO A 114 6.33 6.70 -6.81
CA PRO A 114 5.29 5.72 -6.59
C PRO A 114 5.24 4.64 -7.67
N VAL A 115 5.01 3.39 -7.28
CA VAL A 115 4.85 2.25 -8.19
C VAL A 115 3.37 1.85 -8.30
N LEU A 116 2.91 1.64 -9.53
CA LEU A 116 1.54 1.18 -9.77
C LEU A 116 1.30 -0.20 -9.17
N ARG A 117 0.12 -0.43 -8.59
CA ARG A 117 -0.30 -1.74 -8.06
C ARG A 117 -0.20 -2.84 -9.11
N GLU A 118 -0.54 -2.53 -10.37
CA GLU A 118 -0.42 -3.45 -11.50
C GLU A 118 1.03 -3.88 -11.76
N THR A 119 1.95 -2.91 -11.82
CA THR A 119 3.39 -3.18 -11.96
C THR A 119 3.90 -4.02 -10.79
N ARG A 120 3.55 -3.62 -9.57
CA ARG A 120 3.93 -4.33 -8.33
C ARG A 120 3.44 -5.78 -8.33
N ALA A 121 2.18 -6.00 -8.72
CA ALA A 121 1.60 -7.33 -8.80
C ALA A 121 2.30 -8.17 -9.89
N ALA A 122 2.61 -7.61 -11.06
CA ALA A 122 3.32 -8.31 -12.12
C ALA A 122 4.73 -8.75 -11.71
N GLU A 123 5.48 -7.88 -11.01
CA GLU A 123 6.81 -8.20 -10.47
C GLU A 123 6.73 -9.30 -9.39
N ALA A 124 5.73 -9.23 -8.52
CA ALA A 124 5.49 -10.26 -7.53
C ALA A 124 5.20 -11.62 -8.19
N LYS A 125 4.33 -11.65 -9.23
CA LYS A 125 4.04 -12.87 -10.01
C LYS A 125 5.30 -13.51 -10.56
N ALA A 126 6.16 -12.72 -11.21
CA ALA A 126 7.42 -13.21 -11.76
C ALA A 126 8.33 -13.85 -10.69
N SER A 127 8.26 -13.35 -9.45
CA SER A 127 9.08 -13.82 -8.34
C SER A 127 8.53 -15.08 -7.64
N ILE A 128 7.22 -15.36 -7.73
CA ILE A 128 6.58 -16.47 -7.02
C ILE A 128 6.56 -17.79 -7.81
N HIS A 129 6.78 -17.77 -9.13
CA HIS A 129 6.59 -18.93 -10.02
C HIS A 129 7.47 -20.16 -9.70
N SER A 130 8.50 -20.04 -8.86
CA SER A 130 9.38 -21.18 -8.47
C SER A 130 9.06 -21.76 -7.08
N GLU A 131 8.24 -21.11 -6.27
CA GLU A 131 8.03 -21.49 -4.86
C GLU A 131 6.69 -22.17 -4.58
N PHE A 132 5.73 -22.12 -5.52
CA PHE A 132 4.35 -22.56 -5.29
C PHE A 132 3.85 -23.52 -6.37
N THR A 133 2.89 -24.38 -6.02
CA THR A 133 2.21 -25.27 -6.99
C THR A 133 1.32 -24.46 -7.94
N ASP A 134 0.93 -25.04 -9.09
CA ASP A 134 0.06 -24.38 -10.06
C ASP A 134 -1.27 -23.89 -9.46
N MET A 135 -1.86 -24.68 -8.55
CA MET A 135 -3.11 -24.31 -7.87
C MET A 135 -2.91 -23.17 -6.86
N GLN A 136 -1.79 -23.18 -6.11
CA GLN A 136 -1.42 -22.09 -5.22
C GLN A 136 -1.14 -20.81 -6.00
N GLN A 137 -0.43 -20.90 -7.14
CA GLN A 137 -0.19 -19.76 -8.03
C GLN A 137 -1.50 -19.19 -8.56
N ALA A 138 -2.44 -20.03 -9.01
CA ALA A 138 -3.75 -19.58 -9.48
C ALA A 138 -4.57 -18.85 -8.39
N PHE A 139 -4.46 -19.28 -7.13
CA PHE A 139 -5.06 -18.57 -6.01
C PHE A 139 -4.36 -17.23 -5.73
N LEU A 140 -3.02 -17.21 -5.68
CA LEU A 140 -2.25 -15.98 -5.49
C LEU A 140 -2.48 -14.97 -6.63
N ASP A 141 -2.60 -15.43 -7.87
CA ASP A 141 -2.93 -14.62 -9.03
C ASP A 141 -4.29 -13.95 -8.90
N PHE A 142 -5.26 -14.68 -8.37
CA PHE A 142 -6.57 -14.15 -8.06
C PHE A 142 -6.51 -13.08 -6.95
N VAL A 143 -5.77 -13.34 -5.86
CA VAL A 143 -5.58 -12.36 -4.78
C VAL A 143 -4.91 -11.09 -5.31
N LEU A 144 -3.86 -11.23 -6.13
CA LEU A 144 -3.17 -10.11 -6.76
C LEU A 144 -4.10 -9.30 -7.68
N ALA A 145 -5.02 -9.95 -8.39
CA ALA A 145 -6.03 -9.26 -9.19
C ALA A 145 -7.00 -8.43 -8.31
N GLN A 146 -7.41 -8.96 -7.15
CA GLN A 146 -8.22 -8.18 -6.19
C GLN A 146 -7.43 -7.01 -5.62
N TYR A 147 -6.16 -7.20 -5.27
CA TYR A 147 -5.27 -6.12 -4.82
C TYR A 147 -5.13 -4.99 -5.86
N VAL A 148 -4.89 -5.34 -7.13
CA VAL A 148 -4.78 -4.35 -8.21
C VAL A 148 -6.07 -3.54 -8.38
N LYS A 149 -7.22 -4.19 -8.19
CA LYS A 149 -8.53 -3.55 -8.33
C LYS A 149 -8.90 -2.70 -7.12
N GLU A 150 -8.94 -3.31 -5.94
CA GLU A 150 -9.55 -2.75 -4.73
C GLU A 150 -8.52 -2.11 -3.77
N GLY A 151 -7.28 -2.59 -3.75
CA GLY A 151 -6.18 -1.98 -3.01
C GLY A 151 -5.56 -2.89 -1.95
N VAL A 152 -4.66 -2.31 -1.16
CA VAL A 152 -3.86 -3.02 -0.15
C VAL A 152 -4.71 -3.70 0.93
N ASP A 153 -5.93 -3.21 1.16
CA ASP A 153 -6.82 -3.78 2.18
C ASP A 153 -7.28 -5.20 1.84
N GLU A 154 -7.27 -5.60 0.56
CA GLU A 154 -7.52 -6.99 0.14
C GLU A 154 -6.43 -7.96 0.62
N LEU A 155 -5.29 -7.44 1.05
CA LEU A 155 -4.18 -8.21 1.56
C LEU A 155 -4.23 -8.37 3.09
N ASP A 156 -5.25 -7.87 3.76
CA ASP A 156 -5.40 -8.05 5.21
C ASP A 156 -5.79 -9.49 5.55
N GLN A 157 -5.36 -9.99 6.71
CA GLN A 157 -5.59 -11.39 7.08
C GLN A 157 -7.09 -11.73 7.14
N GLU A 158 -7.93 -10.78 7.56
CA GLU A 158 -9.37 -10.93 7.64
C GLU A 158 -10.03 -11.12 6.25
N LYS A 159 -9.33 -10.76 5.16
CA LYS A 159 -9.82 -10.94 3.79
C LYS A 159 -9.63 -12.35 3.25
N LEU A 160 -8.78 -13.17 3.88
CA LEU A 160 -8.51 -14.52 3.41
C LEU A 160 -9.80 -15.36 3.28
N GLY A 161 -10.67 -15.33 4.30
CA GLY A 161 -11.95 -16.04 4.28
C GLY A 161 -12.86 -15.60 3.12
N PRO A 162 -13.19 -14.30 2.99
CA PRO A 162 -13.93 -13.77 1.85
C PRO A 162 -13.31 -14.10 0.48
N LEU A 163 -11.98 -14.02 0.33
CA LEU A 163 -11.27 -14.33 -0.92
C LEU A 163 -11.38 -15.81 -1.28
N LEU A 164 -11.25 -16.72 -0.31
CA LEU A 164 -11.46 -18.15 -0.51
C LEU A 164 -12.90 -18.42 -0.97
N ARG A 165 -13.91 -17.81 -0.32
CA ARG A 165 -15.31 -17.96 -0.75
C ARG A 165 -15.54 -17.44 -2.16
N LEU A 166 -14.93 -16.31 -2.52
CA LEU A 166 -15.06 -15.73 -3.85
C LEU A 166 -14.41 -16.60 -4.93
N LYS A 167 -13.24 -17.19 -4.65
CA LYS A 167 -12.52 -18.06 -5.59
C LYS A 167 -13.15 -19.46 -5.73
N TYR A 168 -13.69 -20.01 -4.64
CA TYR A 168 -14.21 -21.38 -4.53
C TYR A 168 -15.74 -21.45 -4.39
N GLY A 169 -16.48 -20.42 -4.80
CA GLY A 169 -17.95 -20.48 -4.87
C GLY A 169 -18.65 -20.75 -3.52
N ASN A 170 -18.15 -20.16 -2.42
CA ASN A 170 -18.55 -20.37 -1.03
C ASN A 170 -18.20 -21.74 -0.40
N ALA A 171 -17.56 -22.65 -1.12
CA ALA A 171 -17.13 -23.95 -0.61
C ALA A 171 -15.65 -23.92 -0.20
N ILE A 172 -15.33 -23.40 1.00
CA ILE A 172 -13.93 -23.31 1.49
C ILE A 172 -13.27 -24.70 1.58
N ALA A 173 -14.04 -25.75 1.82
CA ALA A 173 -13.52 -27.13 1.86
C ALA A 173 -12.85 -27.54 0.53
N ASP A 174 -13.29 -26.97 -0.60
CA ASP A 174 -12.75 -27.25 -1.93
C ASP A 174 -11.38 -26.61 -2.13
N ALA A 175 -10.98 -25.67 -1.27
CA ALA A 175 -9.65 -25.08 -1.29
C ALA A 175 -8.57 -25.97 -0.68
N VAL A 176 -8.95 -26.91 0.21
CA VAL A 176 -7.98 -27.74 0.95
C VAL A 176 -7.16 -28.66 0.03
N PRO A 177 -7.76 -29.38 -0.93
CA PRO A 177 -7.00 -30.21 -1.88
C PRO A 177 -6.03 -29.40 -2.75
N ASP A 178 -6.36 -28.14 -3.04
CA ASP A 178 -5.62 -27.28 -3.95
C ASP A 178 -4.48 -26.50 -3.25
N LEU A 179 -4.74 -26.05 -2.03
CA LEU A 179 -3.90 -25.05 -1.35
C LEU A 179 -3.22 -25.59 -0.09
N GLY A 180 -3.71 -26.70 0.46
CA GLY A 180 -3.25 -27.26 1.74
C GLY A 180 -4.24 -27.04 2.89
N ASP A 181 -3.82 -27.39 4.10
CA ASP A 181 -4.61 -27.18 5.30
C ASP A 181 -4.77 -25.68 5.65
N ALA A 182 -5.56 -25.37 6.68
CA ALA A 182 -5.83 -23.99 7.06
C ALA A 182 -4.56 -23.20 7.46
N ALA A 183 -3.56 -23.86 8.06
CA ALA A 183 -2.32 -23.22 8.45
C ALA A 183 -1.44 -22.96 7.22
N GLU A 184 -1.38 -23.91 6.28
CA GLU A 184 -0.70 -23.77 4.99
C GLU A 184 -1.32 -22.66 4.15
N ILE A 185 -2.65 -22.59 4.04
CA ILE A 185 -3.36 -21.52 3.32
C ILE A 185 -3.06 -20.15 3.91
N ARG A 186 -3.09 -20.03 5.25
CA ARG A 186 -2.73 -18.78 5.93
C ARG A 186 -1.26 -18.43 5.69
N GLY A 187 -0.36 -19.41 5.78
CA GLY A 187 1.07 -19.24 5.52
C GLY A 187 1.35 -18.78 4.09
N LEU A 188 0.68 -19.37 3.12
CA LEU A 188 0.70 -18.99 1.70
C LEU A 188 0.26 -17.53 1.53
N PHE A 189 -0.91 -17.18 2.05
CA PHE A 189 -1.52 -15.85 1.92
C PHE A 189 -0.71 -14.73 2.60
N ILE A 190 -0.07 -15.00 3.73
CA ILE A 190 0.79 -14.02 4.40
C ILE A 190 2.17 -14.00 3.75
N GLY A 191 2.73 -15.18 3.50
CA GLY A 191 4.11 -15.36 3.06
C GLY A 191 4.39 -14.80 1.67
N PHE A 192 3.42 -14.81 0.75
CA PHE A 192 3.63 -14.27 -0.59
C PHE A 192 3.73 -12.73 -0.61
N GLN A 193 3.17 -12.03 0.37
CA GLN A 193 3.07 -10.56 0.31
C GLN A 193 4.43 -9.87 0.32
N LYS A 194 5.46 -10.51 0.89
CA LYS A 194 6.85 -10.02 0.81
C LYS A 194 7.30 -9.79 -0.64
N TYR A 195 6.81 -10.57 -1.60
CA TYR A 195 7.16 -10.43 -3.02
C TYR A 195 6.65 -9.13 -3.63
N LEU A 196 5.57 -8.55 -3.11
CA LEU A 196 5.07 -7.24 -3.54
C LEU A 196 6.04 -6.11 -3.20
N TYR A 197 6.88 -6.25 -2.18
CA TYR A 197 7.73 -5.18 -1.68
C TYR A 197 9.22 -5.54 -1.66
N ARG A 198 9.64 -6.58 -2.40
CA ARG A 198 11.07 -6.79 -2.67
C ARG A 198 11.58 -5.71 -3.60
N ARG A 199 12.89 -5.44 -3.53
CA ARG A 199 13.55 -4.65 -4.58
C ARG A 199 13.62 -5.50 -5.84
N ALA A 200 13.34 -4.88 -6.99
CA ALA A 200 13.75 -5.45 -8.26
C ALA A 200 15.28 -5.66 -8.21
N ALA A 201 15.74 -6.84 -8.62
CA ALA A 201 17.16 -7.17 -8.72
C ALA A 201 17.85 -6.36 -9.83
#